data_AF-A0A2D3RCL5-F1
#
_entry.id   AF-A0A2D3RCL5-F1
#
_cell.length_a   1.000
_cell.length_b   1.000
_cell.length_c   1.000
_cell.angle_alpha   90.00
_cell.angle_beta   90.00
_cell.angle_gamma   90.00
#
_symmetry.space_group_name_H-M   'P 1'
#
loop_
_entity.id
_entity.type
_entity.pdbx_description
1 polymer ?
#
loop_
_entity_poly.entity_id
_entity_poly.type
_entity_poly.pdbx_seq_one_letter_code
_entity_poly.pdbx_strand_id
1 'polypeptide(L)' 'MEEVAEFYRMAGEVDYMLKPLVRDVADYDRVYKKLIKAVPLSDVSASFAMERIKYETAVPV' A
#
# COMPACT_ATOMS: atom_id res chain seq x y z
N MET A 1 9.76 6.10 -1.30
CA MET A 1 8.88 5.43 -2.28
C MET A 1 9.46 4.08 -2.70
N GLU A 2 10.68 3.71 -2.30
CA GLU A 2 11.16 2.32 -2.39
C GLU A 2 10.30 1.35 -1.57
N GLU A 3 9.61 1.85 -0.53
CA GLU A 3 8.77 1.01 0.32
C GLU A 3 7.44 0.61 -0.34
N VAL A 4 7.06 1.15 -1.49
CA VAL A 4 5.80 0.82 -2.19
C VAL A 4 6.08 -0.23 -3.26
N ALA A 5 5.72 -1.48 -2.98
CA ALA A 5 5.98 -2.59 -3.90
C ALA A 5 4.99 -2.63 -5.07
N GLU A 6 3.73 -2.29 -4.82
CA GLU A 6 2.71 -2.25 -5.86
C GLU A 6 1.87 -0.99 -5.70
N PHE A 7 1.56 -0.35 -6.83
CA PHE A 7 0.73 0.85 -6.89
C PHE A 7 -0.29 0.71 -8.01
N TYR A 8 -1.57 0.72 -7.64
CA TYR A 8 -2.67 0.54 -8.57
C TYR A 8 -3.57 1.76 -8.54
N ARG A 9 -3.94 2.22 -9.73
CA ARG A 9 -5.11 3.10 -9.89
C ARG A 9 -6.33 2.22 -10.05
N MET A 10 -7.25 2.34 -9.11
CA MET A 10 -8.46 1.54 -9.07
C MET A 10 -9.59 2.31 -9.76
N ALA A 11 -10.47 1.59 -10.44
CA ALA A 11 -11.73 2.14 -10.92
C ALA A 11 -12.83 1.64 -9.97
N GLY A 12 -13.28 2.48 -9.04
CA GLY A 12 -14.22 2.08 -7.98
C GLY A 12 -14.38 3.16 -6.90
N GLU A 13 -14.73 2.74 -5.68
CA GLU A 13 -14.91 3.63 -4.51
C GLU A 13 -13.60 4.25 -4.00
N VAL A 14 -12.48 3.59 -4.28
CA VAL A 14 -11.13 4.09 -4.00
C VAL A 14 -10.41 4.36 -5.31
N ASP A 15 -9.77 5.53 -5.43
CA ASP A 15 -9.02 5.92 -6.62
C ASP A 15 -7.66 5.21 -6.70
N TYR A 16 -7.03 4.93 -5.56
CA TYR A 16 -5.68 4.40 -5.48
C TYR A 16 -5.56 3.33 -4.40
N MET A 17 -4.85 2.25 -4.73
CA MET A 17 -4.44 1.21 -3.80
C MET A 17 -2.91 1.11 -3.80
N LEU A 18 -2.31 1.30 -2.63
CA LEU A 18 -0.88 1.14 -2.43
C LEU A 18 -0.62 -0.12 -1.60
N LYS A 19 0.38 -0.91 -2.01
CA LYS A 19 0.87 -2.05 -1.24
C LYS A 19 2.31 -1.80 -0.80
N PRO A 20 2.50 -1.13 0.36
CA PRO A 20 3.83 -0.94 0.90
C PRO A 20 4.37 -2.23 1.54
N LEU A 21 5.63 -2.56 1.26
CA LEU A 21 6.38 -3.58 1.97
C LEU A 21 7.16 -2.92 3.11
N VAL A 22 6.67 -3.12 4.32
CA VAL A 22 7.23 -2.57 5.55
C VAL A 22 7.68 -3.70 6.47
N ARG A 23 8.72 -3.45 7.26
CA ARG A 23 9.26 -4.46 8.20
C ARG A 23 8.46 -4.53 9.50
N ASP A 24 7.91 -3.40 9.92
CA ASP A 24 7.16 -3.26 11.17
C ASP A 24 6.11 -2.13 11.06
N VAL A 25 5.29 -2.00 12.10
CA VAL A 25 4.23 -0.99 12.20
C VAL A 25 4.78 0.42 12.33
N ALA A 26 5.98 0.61 12.88
CA ALA A 26 6.59 1.94 13.00
C ALA A 26 7.08 2.46 11.64
N ASP A 27 7.60 1.58 10.78
CA ASP A 27 7.99 1.89 9.41
C ASP A 27 6.75 2.23 8.57
N TYR A 28 5.64 1.49 8.78
CA TYR A 28 4.33 1.86 8.22
C TYR A 28 3.91 3.29 8.60
N ASP A 29 3.95 3.65 9.89
CA ASP A 29 3.56 4.99 10.35
C ASP A 29 4.44 6.08 9.73
N ARG A 30 5.74 5.82 9.57
CA ARG A 30 6.67 6.74 8.89
C ARG A 30 6.27 6.95 7.43
N VAL A 31 5.98 5.88 6.69
CA VAL A 31 5.55 5.93 5.29
C VAL A 31 4.21 6.65 5.17
N TYR A 32 3.24 6.31 6.02
CA TYR A 32 1.93 6.93 6.08
C TYR A 32 2.03 8.44 6.34
N LYS A 33 2.79 8.86 7.36
CA LYS A 33 3.04 10.28 7.68
C LYS A 33 3.73 11.04 6.55
N LYS A 34 4.61 10.38 5.81
CA LYS A 34 5.27 10.98 4.64
C LYS A 34 4.29 11.16 3.48
N LEU A 35 3.38 10.21 3.29
CA LEU A 35 2.37 10.24 2.23
C LEU A 35 1.36 11.37 2.44
N ILE A 36 0.76 11.47 3.64
CA ILE A 36 -0.21 12.53 3.97
C ILE A 36 0.40 13.94 3.92
N LYS A 37 1.72 14.07 4.09
CA LYS A 37 2.44 15.34 3.97
C LYS A 37 2.73 15.73 2.52
N ALA A 38 2.94 14.74 1.66
CA ALA A 38 3.27 14.96 0.26
C ALA A 38 2.02 15.19 -0.60
N VAL A 39 0.88 14.60 -0.22
CA VAL A 39 -0.34 14.62 -1.03
C VAL A 39 -1.55 14.84 -0.11
N PRO A 40 -2.47 15.77 -0.46
CA PRO A 40 -3.75 15.87 0.25
C PRO A 40 -4.61 14.64 -0.06
N LEU A 41 -4.84 13.81 0.95
CA LEU A 41 -5.68 12.62 0.87
C LEU A 41 -7.00 12.90 1.62
N SER A 42 -8.13 12.60 0.99
CA SER A 42 -9.47 12.86 1.57
C SER A 42 -9.87 11.81 2.60
N ASP A 43 -9.64 10.53 2.27
CA ASP A 43 -9.93 9.40 3.13
C ASP A 43 -8.85 8.33 2.90
N VAL A 44 -8.34 7.74 3.98
CA VAL A 44 -7.30 6.72 3.90
C VAL A 44 -7.69 5.54 4.77
N SER A 45 -7.97 4.41 4.11
CA SER A 45 -8.20 3.14 4.78
C SER A 45 -6.95 2.27 4.70
N ALA A 46 -6.45 1.85 5.86
CA ALA A 46 -5.27 1.02 6.00
C ALA A 46 -5.66 -0.38 6.43
N SER A 47 -5.37 -1.37 5.60
CA SER A 47 -5.59 -2.78 5.94
C SER A 47 -4.24 -3.50 6.03
N PHE A 48 -3.99 -4.15 7.16
CA PHE A 48 -2.79 -4.97 7.36
C PHE A 48 -3.13 -6.43 7.09
N ALA A 49 -2.44 -7.02 6.11
CA ALA A 49 -2.48 -8.46 5.91
C ALA A 49 -1.73 -9.15 7.06
N MET A 50 -2.42 -10.02 7.79
CA MET A 50 -1.82 -10.80 8.89
C MET A 50 -0.89 -11.89 8.36
N GLU A 51 -1.25 -12.51 7.24
CA GLU A 51 -0.49 -13.58 6.62
C GLU A 51 -0.59 -13.50 5.10
N ARG A 52 0.51 -13.82 4.41
CA ARG A 52 0.57 -13.93 2.97
C ARG A 52 0.41 -15.40 2.56
N ILE A 53 -0.84 -15.80 2.30
CA ILE A 53 -1.19 -17.20 1.97
C ILE A 53 -0.56 -17.66 0.64
N LYS A 54 -0.59 -16.81 -0.39
CA LYS A 54 0.00 -17.09 -1.70
C LYS A 54 0.61 -15.81 -2.26
N TYR A 55 1.82 -15.92 -2.84
CA TYR A 55 2.47 -14.86 -3.58
C TYR A 55 3.23 -15.46 -4.74
N GLU A 56 2.82 -15.09 -5.95
CA GLU A 56 3.37 -15.61 -7.18
C GLU A 56 3.52 -14.42 -8.15
N THR A 57 4.72 -14.25 -8.69
CA THR A 57 5.02 -13.22 -9.69
C THR A 57 4.85 -13.74 -11.12
N ALA A 58 4.64 -15.05 -11.28
CA ALA A 58 4.37 -15.67 -12.57
C ALA A 58 2.91 -15.39 -12.97
N VAL A 59 2.74 -14.79 -14.15
CA VAL A 59 1.42 -14.61 -14.76
C VAL A 59 1.08 -15.91 -15.51
N PRO A 60 -0.09 -16.52 -15.28
CA PRO A 60 -0.50 -17.68 -16.06
C PRO A 60 -0.61 -17.28 -17.55
N VAL A 61 0.04 -18.07 -18.41
CA VAL A 61 0.03 -17.93 -19.88
C VAL A 61 -1.18 -18.60 -20.51
#